data_AF-A0A3B3SPD5-F1
#
_entry.id   AF-A0A3B3SPD5-F1
#
_cell.length_a   1.000
_cell.length_b   1.000
_cell.length_c   1.000
_cell.angle_alpha   90.00
_cell.angle_beta   90.00
_cell.angle_gamma   90.00
#
_symmetry.space_group_name_H-M   'P 1'
#
loop_
_entity.id
_entity.type
_entity.pdbx_description
1 polymer ?
#
loop_
_entity_poly.entity_id
_entity_poly.type
_entity_poly.pdbx_seq_one_letter_code
_entity_poly.pdbx_strand_id
1 'polypeptide(L)'
;MSVIHGQSVGSEQMETFALGPLLRQFSVVLLQFRQFYFTYMGTLTLCSVSFYPTIASKFLVSLSLLNRNWMNLRDAETGKVLWQGTEDLSLPGVEHEARVPKKILKCKAVSRELNFSSSEKLEKFRLEQKVLFKGQCLEEWFFEFGFVIPNSTNTWQSLIEAAPESQMMPANVLTGNVVIETKFYDDELLVSTSRVRLFYV
;
A
#
# COMPACT_ATOMS: atom_id res chain seq x y z
N MET A 1 3.62 20.06 0.45
CA MET A 1 3.36 18.61 0.34
C MET A 1 4.30 18.10 -0.73
N SER A 2 5.35 17.40 -0.32
CA SER A 2 6.39 16.88 -1.23
C SER A 2 6.04 15.43 -1.56
N VAL A 3 5.92 15.10 -2.85
CA VAL A 3 5.66 13.74 -3.33
C VAL A 3 6.97 13.16 -3.82
N ILE A 4 7.44 12.08 -3.20
CA ILE A 4 8.68 11.39 -3.59
C ILE A 4 8.29 10.11 -4.33
N HIS A 5 8.78 9.96 -5.56
CA HIS A 5 8.62 8.75 -6.36
C HIS A 5 9.84 7.86 -6.11
N GLY A 6 9.66 6.74 -5.39
CA GLY A 6 10.74 5.79 -5.18
C GLY A 6 11.00 4.99 -6.46
N GLN A 7 12.26 4.93 -6.92
CA GLN A 7 12.65 4.02 -7.99
C GLN A 7 12.69 2.58 -7.45
N SER A 8 12.00 1.69 -8.15
CA SER A 8 12.01 0.23 -7.93
C SER A 8 12.98 -0.38 -8.93
N VAL A 9 14.00 -1.10 -8.46
CA VAL A 9 14.91 -1.86 -9.33
C VAL A 9 14.55 -3.33 -9.22
N GLY A 10 13.79 -3.82 -10.21
CA GLY A 10 13.53 -5.24 -10.39
C GLY A 10 14.67 -5.88 -11.20
N SER A 11 15.14 -7.05 -10.79
CA SER A 11 16.06 -7.87 -11.58
C SER A 11 15.35 -8.47 -12.80
N GLU A 12 15.91 -8.24 -13.99
CA GLU A 12 15.45 -8.66 -15.33
C GLU A 12 15.16 -10.16 -15.48
N GLN A 13 14.12 -10.53 -16.26
CA GLN A 13 14.20 -11.53 -17.35
C GLN A 13 13.15 -11.30 -18.47
N MET A 14 13.68 -11.16 -19.70
CA MET A 14 13.22 -11.54 -21.05
C MET A 14 11.93 -10.98 -21.72
N GLU A 15 12.18 -10.43 -22.91
CA GLU A 15 11.29 -9.88 -23.95
C GLU A 15 10.23 -10.86 -24.49
N THR A 16 9.08 -10.34 -24.98
CA THR A 16 8.58 -10.55 -26.36
C THR A 16 7.51 -9.49 -26.74
N PHE A 17 7.57 -9.04 -28.00
CA PHE A 17 6.81 -8.05 -28.76
C PHE A 17 5.26 -8.10 -28.74
N ALA A 18 4.59 -6.94 -28.79
CA ALA A 18 3.95 -6.35 -30.01
C ALA A 18 2.76 -5.38 -29.76
N LEU A 19 2.88 -4.16 -30.34
CA LEU A 19 1.87 -3.29 -30.99
C LEU A 19 0.74 -2.60 -30.15
N GLY A 20 0.78 -1.25 -30.11
CA GLY A 20 -0.36 -0.38 -29.74
C GLY A 20 -1.20 0.07 -30.96
N PRO A 21 -1.88 1.23 -30.95
CA PRO A 21 -2.87 1.77 -29.98
C PRO A 21 -4.16 2.31 -30.69
N LEU A 22 -5.08 2.92 -29.91
CA LEU A 22 -6.25 3.78 -30.28
C LEU A 22 -7.65 3.13 -30.37
N LEU A 23 -8.58 3.52 -29.47
CA LEU A 23 -9.70 4.43 -29.78
C LEU A 23 -10.69 4.63 -28.60
N ARG A 24 -10.94 5.92 -28.31
CA ARG A 24 -12.18 6.61 -27.87
C ARG A 24 -12.48 6.86 -26.38
N GLN A 25 -12.40 8.16 -26.08
CA GLN A 25 -12.96 8.92 -24.96
C GLN A 25 -14.46 9.30 -25.18
N PHE A 26 -15.09 9.75 -24.08
CA PHE A 26 -16.23 10.70 -23.91
C PHE A 26 -17.71 10.23 -23.92
N SER A 27 -18.37 10.38 -22.75
CA SER A 27 -19.60 11.22 -22.48
C SER A 27 -20.30 10.73 -21.19
N VAL A 28 -20.22 11.43 -20.04
CA VAL A 28 -21.06 12.56 -19.55
C VAL A 28 -22.54 12.21 -19.27
N VAL A 29 -22.87 12.16 -17.96
CA VAL A 29 -24.03 12.73 -17.23
C VAL A 29 -25.35 12.91 -18.00
N LEU A 30 -26.40 12.19 -17.59
CA LEU A 30 -27.84 12.54 -17.49
C LEU A 30 -28.58 11.20 -17.30
N LEU A 31 -29.25 10.86 -16.19
CA LEU A 31 -30.57 11.37 -15.84
C LEU A 31 -30.92 10.94 -14.42
N GLN A 32 -31.26 11.94 -13.62
CA GLN A 32 -31.88 11.82 -12.31
C GLN A 32 -33.39 11.56 -12.42
N PHE A 33 -33.90 10.81 -11.43
CA PHE A 33 -35.20 10.97 -10.76
C PHE A 33 -36.51 11.03 -11.58
N ARG A 34 -37.29 9.95 -11.50
CA ARG A 34 -38.77 9.84 -11.45
C ARG A 34 -39.07 8.36 -11.17
N GLN A 35 -39.97 7.90 -10.33
CA GLN A 35 -41.07 8.48 -9.59
C GLN A 35 -41.51 7.39 -8.59
N PHE A 36 -41.62 7.72 -7.30
CA PHE A 36 -42.43 6.95 -6.36
C PHE A 36 -43.90 7.31 -6.63
N TYR A 37 -44.82 6.32 -6.65
CA TYR A 37 -46.17 6.32 -6.08
C TYR A 37 -47.19 5.43 -6.85
N PHE A 38 -48.06 4.78 -6.05
CA PHE A 38 -49.35 4.10 -6.37
C PHE A 38 -49.25 2.69 -7.01
N THR A 39 -49.91 1.59 -6.57
CA THR A 39 -51.14 1.39 -5.76
C THR A 39 -51.19 -0.03 -5.16
N TYR A 40 -51.92 -0.20 -4.05
CA TYR A 40 -52.40 -1.45 -3.44
C TYR A 40 -53.21 -2.35 -4.41
N MET A 41 -53.08 -3.69 -4.31
CA MET A 41 -54.16 -4.71 -4.33
C MET A 41 -53.57 -6.14 -4.45
N GLY A 42 -53.86 -7.00 -3.47
CA GLY A 42 -54.20 -8.42 -3.67
C GLY A 42 -53.10 -9.47 -3.94
N THR A 43 -53.30 -10.65 -3.33
CA THR A 43 -52.68 -11.97 -3.59
C THR A 43 -51.25 -12.24 -3.08
N LEU A 44 -51.20 -12.94 -1.93
CA LEU A 44 -50.06 -13.73 -1.46
C LEU A 44 -49.75 -14.82 -2.50
N THR A 45 -48.64 -14.64 -3.21
CA THR A 45 -48.06 -15.69 -4.05
C THR A 45 -46.58 -15.80 -3.65
N LEU A 46 -46.17 -17.00 -3.24
CA LEU A 46 -44.77 -17.35 -3.01
C LEU A 46 -44.02 -17.21 -4.33
N CYS A 47 -43.40 -16.06 -4.57
CA CYS A 47 -42.41 -15.89 -5.62
C CYS A 47 -41.03 -15.94 -4.98
N SER A 48 -40.26 -16.94 -5.42
CA SER A 48 -38.83 -17.11 -5.22
C SER A 48 -38.10 -15.76 -5.14
N VAL A 49 -37.47 -15.52 -3.99
CA VAL A 49 -36.49 -14.44 -3.83
C VAL A 49 -35.32 -14.77 -4.75
N SER A 50 -35.31 -14.14 -5.92
CA SER A 50 -34.14 -14.06 -6.78
C SER A 50 -33.07 -13.31 -5.98
N PHE A 51 -32.16 -14.08 -5.41
CA PHE A 51 -30.94 -13.60 -4.79
C PHE A 51 -30.23 -12.67 -5.81
N TYR A 52 -30.23 -11.37 -5.54
CA TYR A 52 -29.13 -10.54 -6.02
C TYR A 52 -27.89 -11.05 -5.29
N PRO A 53 -26.82 -11.51 -5.97
CA PRO A 53 -25.54 -11.65 -5.32
C PRO A 53 -25.06 -10.24 -4.99
N THR A 54 -25.44 -9.81 -3.79
CA THR A 54 -24.88 -8.67 -3.09
C THR A 54 -23.36 -8.79 -3.15
N ILE A 55 -22.71 -7.66 -3.38
CA ILE A 55 -21.25 -7.45 -3.35
C ILE A 55 -20.75 -7.80 -1.94
N ALA A 56 -20.67 -9.09 -1.65
CA ALA A 56 -20.38 -9.64 -0.31
C ALA A 56 -19.50 -10.90 -0.40
N SER A 57 -18.93 -11.19 -1.57
CA SER A 57 -18.03 -12.34 -1.77
C SER A 57 -16.60 -11.98 -2.17
N LYS A 58 -16.20 -10.70 -2.03
CA LYS A 58 -14.80 -10.26 -2.22
C LYS A 58 -14.17 -9.56 -1.00
N PHE A 59 -14.90 -9.41 0.10
CA PHE A 59 -14.47 -8.61 1.24
C PHE A 59 -13.75 -9.38 2.37
N LEU A 60 -13.61 -10.70 2.25
CA LEU A 60 -13.02 -11.56 3.31
C LEU A 60 -11.63 -12.11 3.02
N VAL A 61 -10.98 -11.69 1.92
CA VAL A 61 -9.66 -12.21 1.54
C VAL A 61 -8.49 -11.34 2.03
N SER A 62 -8.75 -10.22 2.70
CA SER A 62 -7.72 -9.19 2.95
C SER A 62 -6.69 -9.51 4.04
N LEU A 63 -6.99 -10.34 5.04
CA LEU A 63 -6.18 -10.36 6.27
C LEU A 63 -4.98 -11.33 6.30
N SER A 64 -4.82 -12.24 5.33
CA SER A 64 -3.77 -13.28 5.41
C SER A 64 -3.01 -13.58 4.12
N LEU A 65 -3.24 -12.82 3.04
CA LEU A 65 -2.67 -13.16 1.72
C LEU A 65 -1.24 -12.71 1.53
N LEU A 66 -0.89 -11.57 2.12
CA LEU A 66 0.45 -11.01 2.04
C LEU A 66 1.12 -11.23 3.39
N ASN A 67 2.08 -12.15 3.43
CA ASN A 67 2.89 -12.35 4.63
C ASN A 67 4.21 -11.64 4.44
N ARG A 68 4.50 -10.65 5.29
CA ARG A 68 5.80 -9.98 5.26
C ARG A 68 6.80 -10.73 6.14
N ASN A 69 7.68 -11.48 5.48
CA ASN A 69 8.65 -12.35 6.15
C ASN A 69 9.73 -11.55 6.91
N TRP A 70 10.31 -10.54 6.27
CA TRP A 70 11.33 -9.67 6.89
C TRP A 70 11.46 -8.35 6.15
N MET A 71 12.06 -7.37 6.82
CA MET A 71 12.39 -6.08 6.23
C MET A 71 13.74 -5.59 6.76
N ASN A 72 14.53 -4.95 5.91
CA ASN A 72 15.74 -4.23 6.32
C ASN A 72 15.78 -2.81 5.76
N LEU A 73 16.50 -1.94 6.47
CA LEU A 73 16.78 -0.57 6.09
C LEU A 73 18.30 -0.38 6.11
N ARG A 74 18.84 0.14 5.02
CA ARG A 74 20.26 0.44 4.83
C ARG A 74 20.44 1.90 4.47
N ASP A 75 21.55 2.47 4.90
CA ASP A 75 22.03 3.72 4.34
C ASP A 75 22.35 3.49 2.85
N ALA A 76 21.73 4.25 1.95
CA ALA A 76 21.86 4.02 0.51
C ALA A 76 23.26 4.39 -0.03
N GLU A 77 23.99 5.28 0.64
CA GLU A 77 25.32 5.74 0.23
C GLU A 77 26.40 4.75 0.67
N THR A 78 26.25 4.16 1.86
CA THR A 78 27.26 3.26 2.45
C THR A 78 26.90 1.77 2.42
N GLY A 79 25.64 1.42 2.14
CA GLY A 79 25.11 0.05 2.21
C GLY A 79 24.98 -0.51 3.62
N LYS A 80 25.34 0.27 4.66
CA LYS A 80 25.34 -0.14 6.06
C LYS A 80 23.92 -0.40 6.56
N VAL A 81 23.70 -1.55 7.19
CA VAL A 81 22.42 -1.88 7.84
C VAL A 81 22.17 -0.92 9.01
N LEU A 82 21.02 -0.26 8.97
CA LEU A 82 20.53 0.64 10.00
C LEU A 82 19.51 -0.07 10.90
N TRP A 83 18.63 -0.87 10.30
CA TRP A 83 17.58 -1.58 11.01
C TRP A 83 17.20 -2.86 10.25
N GLN A 84 16.75 -3.86 10.99
CA GLN A 84 16.19 -5.10 10.44
C GLN A 84 15.10 -5.60 11.39
N GLY A 85 14.04 -6.18 10.83
CA GLY A 85 12.97 -6.82 11.60
C GLY A 85 12.36 -7.98 10.83
N THR A 86 11.91 -8.98 11.57
CA THR A 86 11.24 -10.19 11.05
C THR A 86 9.75 -10.23 11.41
N GLU A 87 9.26 -9.21 12.10
CA GLU A 87 7.85 -9.09 12.46
C GLU A 87 7.03 -8.67 11.23
N ASP A 88 5.82 -9.21 11.13
CA ASP A 88 4.87 -8.83 10.09
C ASP A 88 4.14 -7.53 10.45
N LEU A 89 4.73 -6.41 10.05
CA LEU A 89 4.15 -5.08 10.23
C LEU A 89 3.10 -4.72 9.16
N SER A 90 2.68 -5.69 8.32
CA SER A 90 1.59 -5.51 7.35
C SER A 90 0.22 -5.88 7.92
N LEU A 91 0.17 -6.50 9.10
CA LEU A 91 -1.09 -6.89 9.74
C LEU A 91 -1.96 -5.66 10.05
N PRO A 92 -3.23 -5.63 9.60
CA PRO A 92 -4.16 -4.55 9.89
C PRO A 92 -4.76 -4.69 11.31
N GLY A 93 -5.43 -3.63 11.77
CA GLY A 93 -6.20 -3.66 13.03
C GLY A 93 -5.37 -3.49 14.31
N VAL A 94 -4.04 -3.52 14.21
CA VAL A 94 -3.11 -3.20 15.29
C VAL A 94 -2.17 -2.07 14.86
N GLU A 95 -1.72 -1.27 15.81
CA GLU A 95 -0.62 -0.33 15.58
C GLU A 95 0.68 -0.99 16.04
N HIS A 96 1.57 -1.23 15.09
CA HIS A 96 2.86 -1.85 15.37
C HIS A 96 3.87 -0.80 15.84
N GLU A 97 4.97 -1.26 16.45
CA GLU A 97 6.08 -0.40 16.83
C GLU A 97 7.36 -0.76 16.07
N ALA A 98 8.15 0.25 15.69
CA ALA A 98 9.50 0.03 15.18
C ALA A 98 10.49 0.97 15.86
N ARG A 99 11.56 0.41 16.42
CA ARG A 99 12.65 1.16 17.05
C ARG A 99 13.83 1.25 16.09
N VAL A 100 14.02 2.43 15.50
CA VAL A 100 15.05 2.70 14.49
C VAL A 100 16.14 3.62 15.07
N PRO A 101 17.41 3.47 14.67
CA PRO A 101 18.45 4.31 15.23
C PRO A 101 18.34 5.75 14.73
N LYS A 102 18.52 6.74 15.62
CA LYS A 102 18.46 8.19 15.27
C LYS A 102 19.29 8.59 14.06
N LYS A 103 20.41 7.89 13.82
CA LYS A 103 21.31 8.15 12.69
C LYS A 103 20.63 8.00 11.32
N ILE A 104 19.50 7.28 11.22
CA ILE A 104 18.72 7.17 9.97
C ILE A 104 18.23 8.53 9.46
N LEU A 105 17.98 9.49 10.36
CA LEU A 105 17.55 10.85 10.01
C LEU A 105 18.64 11.69 9.33
N LYS A 106 19.89 11.20 9.34
CA LYS A 106 21.04 11.86 8.70
C LYS A 106 21.36 11.29 7.32
N CYS A 107 20.71 10.19 6.94
CA CYS A 107 20.92 9.57 5.65
C CYS A 107 20.27 10.44 4.57
N LYS A 108 20.99 10.72 3.47
CA LYS A 108 20.41 11.38 2.29
C LYS A 108 19.33 10.53 1.63
N ALA A 109 19.51 9.21 1.66
CA ALA A 109 18.55 8.24 1.21
C ALA A 109 18.70 6.94 2.01
N VAL A 110 17.58 6.22 2.15
CA VAL A 110 17.51 4.91 2.79
C VAL A 110 17.08 3.89 1.75
N SER A 111 17.88 2.84 1.59
CA SER A 111 17.50 1.66 0.81
C SER A 111 16.70 0.72 1.71
N ARG A 112 15.48 0.40 1.30
CA ARG A 112 14.62 -0.57 1.97
C ARG A 112 14.57 -1.85 1.17
N GLU A 113 14.75 -2.98 1.83
CA GLU A 113 14.40 -4.29 1.26
C GLU A 113 13.25 -4.89 2.06
N LEU A 114 12.20 -5.29 1.35
CA LEU A 114 11.00 -5.93 1.87
C LEU A 114 10.92 -7.33 1.29
N ASN A 115 10.87 -8.35 2.13
CA ASN A 115 10.60 -9.71 1.68
C ASN A 115 9.18 -10.10 2.07
N PHE A 116 8.41 -10.57 1.10
CA PHE A 116 7.02 -10.92 1.29
C PHE A 116 6.67 -12.16 0.47
N SER A 117 5.64 -12.87 0.92
CA SER A 117 5.05 -13.99 0.20
C SER A 117 3.59 -13.69 -0.12
N SER A 118 3.12 -14.18 -1.26
CA SER A 118 1.72 -14.10 -1.67
C SER A 118 1.24 -15.46 -2.12
N SER A 119 0.13 -15.96 -1.57
CA SER A 119 -0.54 -17.15 -2.09
C SER A 119 -1.34 -16.86 -3.37
N GLU A 120 -1.79 -15.62 -3.52
CA GLU A 120 -2.59 -15.17 -4.66
C GLU A 120 -1.73 -14.48 -5.73
N LYS A 121 -2.24 -14.51 -6.96
CA LYS A 121 -1.71 -13.72 -8.07
C LYS A 121 -2.13 -12.26 -7.87
N LEU A 122 -1.21 -11.32 -8.03
CA LEU A 122 -1.52 -9.88 -8.07
C LEU A 122 -1.08 -9.33 -9.42
N GLU A 123 -1.94 -8.54 -10.07
CA GLU A 123 -1.65 -8.01 -11.41
C GLU A 123 -0.71 -6.80 -11.33
N LYS A 124 -0.95 -5.90 -10.37
CA LYS A 124 -0.19 -4.66 -10.20
C LYS A 124 -0.05 -4.31 -8.72
N PHE A 125 0.76 -5.10 -8.02
CA PHE A 125 1.04 -4.88 -6.61
C PHE A 125 1.80 -3.56 -6.39
N ARG A 126 1.27 -2.70 -5.52
CA ARG A 126 1.83 -1.38 -5.20
C ARG A 126 1.54 -0.97 -3.76
N LEU A 127 2.34 -0.04 -3.24
CA LEU A 127 2.18 0.56 -1.93
C LEU A 127 1.96 2.07 -2.04
N GLU A 128 1.05 2.57 -1.21
CA GLU A 128 0.98 3.98 -0.85
C GLU A 128 1.34 4.11 0.62
N GLN A 129 2.30 4.96 0.94
CA GLN A 129 2.70 5.19 2.32
C GLN A 129 2.56 6.66 2.69
N LYS A 130 1.99 6.92 3.85
CA LYS A 130 1.89 8.26 4.44
C LYS A 130 2.71 8.32 5.70
N VAL A 131 3.57 9.33 5.79
CA VAL A 131 4.30 9.66 7.02
C VAL A 131 3.47 10.68 7.78
N LEU A 132 2.85 10.24 8.88
CA LEU A 132 2.00 11.05 9.73
C LEU A 132 2.77 11.52 10.96
N PHE A 133 2.84 12.82 11.19
CA PHE A 133 3.33 13.39 12.44
C PHE A 133 2.16 14.02 13.20
N LYS A 134 1.84 13.46 14.38
CA LYS A 134 0.68 13.88 15.19
C LYS A 134 -0.63 13.96 14.38
N GLY A 135 -0.82 13.01 13.46
CA GLY A 135 -1.99 12.91 12.59
C GLY A 135 -1.96 13.79 11.34
N GLN A 136 -0.95 14.67 11.19
CA GLN A 136 -0.77 15.46 9.98
C GLN A 136 0.16 14.74 9.00
N CYS A 137 -0.25 14.67 7.73
CA CYS A 137 0.56 14.07 6.67
C CYS A 137 1.74 14.99 6.31
N LEU A 138 2.97 14.52 6.55
CA LEU A 138 4.19 15.22 6.16
C LEU A 138 4.61 14.85 4.75
N GLU A 139 4.60 13.55 4.45
CA GLU A 139 5.06 13.00 3.18
C GLU A 139 4.16 11.86 2.70
N GLU A 140 4.09 11.72 1.38
CA GLU A 140 3.45 10.59 0.72
C GLU A 140 4.46 9.94 -0.24
N TRP A 141 4.58 8.61 -0.14
CA TRP A 141 5.47 7.80 -0.95
C TRP A 141 4.67 6.77 -1.73
N PHE A 142 5.03 6.60 -2.99
CA PHE A 142 4.39 5.67 -3.91
C PHE A 142 5.44 4.69 -4.43
N PHE A 143 5.15 3.40 -4.31
CA PHE A 143 6.04 2.33 -4.76
C PHE A 143 5.25 1.30 -5.57
N GLU A 144 5.78 0.93 -6.74
CA GLU A 144 5.19 -0.11 -7.59
C GLU A 144 6.13 -1.32 -7.65
N PHE A 145 5.60 -2.50 -7.35
CA PHE A 145 6.28 -3.78 -7.54
C PHE A 145 5.89 -4.38 -8.88
N GLY A 146 4.59 -4.37 -9.20
CA GLY A 146 4.03 -4.95 -10.42
C GLY A 146 3.47 -6.35 -10.21
N PHE A 147 3.66 -7.23 -11.19
CA PHE A 147 3.07 -8.56 -11.20
C PHE A 147 3.65 -9.46 -10.09
N VAL A 148 2.78 -10.17 -9.36
CA VAL A 148 3.18 -11.16 -8.34
C VAL A 148 2.65 -12.53 -8.72
N ILE A 149 3.56 -13.48 -8.83
CA ILE A 149 3.24 -14.89 -9.11
C ILE A 149 2.52 -15.49 -7.90
N PRO A 150 1.44 -16.28 -8.07
CA PRO A 150 0.79 -16.96 -6.95
C PRO A 150 1.74 -17.96 -6.28
N ASN A 151 1.65 -18.08 -4.95
CA ASN A 151 2.52 -18.91 -4.11
C ASN A 151 4.02 -18.60 -4.26
N SER A 152 4.37 -17.33 -4.46
CA SER A 152 5.76 -16.88 -4.57
C SER A 152 6.22 -16.13 -3.33
N THR A 153 7.55 -16.10 -3.14
CA THR A 153 8.23 -15.21 -2.19
C THR A 153 9.14 -14.28 -2.97
N ASN A 154 9.01 -12.99 -2.71
CA ASN A 154 9.71 -11.93 -3.44
C ASN A 154 10.49 -11.05 -2.48
N THR A 155 11.63 -10.56 -2.95
CA THR A 155 12.37 -9.48 -2.29
C THR A 155 12.25 -8.23 -3.14
N TRP A 156 11.75 -7.17 -2.53
CA TRP A 156 11.53 -5.89 -3.18
C TRP A 156 12.41 -4.82 -2.56
N GLN A 157 13.28 -4.23 -3.38
CA GLN A 157 14.10 -3.09 -3.00
C GLN A 157 13.45 -1.77 -3.43
N SER A 158 13.40 -0.81 -2.52
CA SER A 158 12.92 0.55 -2.77
C SER A 158 13.91 1.57 -2.23
N LEU A 159 14.09 2.68 -2.94
CA LEU A 159 14.85 3.83 -2.44
C LEU A 159 13.91 4.89 -1.85
N ILE A 160 14.21 5.37 -0.65
CA ILE A 160 13.50 6.45 0.02
C ILE A 160 14.45 7.63 0.16
N GLU A 161 14.21 8.69 -0.59
CA GLU A 161 14.98 9.93 -0.50
C GLU A 161 14.54 10.74 0.71
N ALA A 162 15.50 11.29 1.45
CA ALA A 162 15.21 12.15 2.59
C ALA A 162 15.16 13.62 2.14
N ALA A 163 14.30 14.40 2.80
CA ALA A 163 14.42 15.85 2.77
C ALA A 163 15.80 16.29 3.32
N PRO A 164 16.32 17.47 2.91
CA PRO A 164 17.57 18.00 3.45
C PRO A 164 17.58 18.02 4.98
N GLU A 165 18.73 17.71 5.61
CA GLU A 165 18.86 17.63 7.08
C GLU A 165 18.37 18.90 7.80
N SER A 166 18.57 20.08 7.19
CA SER A 166 18.10 21.36 7.73
C SER A 166 16.59 21.49 7.86
N GLN A 167 15.83 20.65 7.16
CA GLN A 167 14.36 20.61 7.18
C GLN A 167 13.84 19.46 8.07
N MET A 168 14.71 18.60 8.57
CA MET A 168 14.34 17.47 9.40
C MET A 168 14.11 17.93 10.85
N MET A 169 12.93 17.60 11.39
CA MET A 169 12.67 17.77 12.81
C MET A 169 13.63 16.88 13.63
N PRO A 170 14.10 17.35 14.79
CA PRO A 170 15.04 16.58 15.61
C PRO A 170 14.38 15.31 16.19
N ALA A 171 15.19 14.26 16.39
CA ALA A 171 14.71 12.93 16.76
C ALA A 171 13.87 12.89 18.04
N ASN A 172 14.18 13.74 19.02
CA ASN A 172 13.44 13.87 20.28
C ASN A 172 12.01 14.40 20.09
N VAL A 173 11.75 15.15 19.00
CA VAL A 173 10.41 15.61 18.63
C VAL A 173 9.67 14.52 17.85
N LEU A 174 10.37 13.83 16.95
CA LEU A 174 9.78 12.79 16.09
C LEU A 174 9.44 11.49 16.83
N THR A 175 10.28 11.08 17.79
CA THR A 175 10.15 9.78 18.46
C THR A 175 8.79 9.59 19.13
N GLY A 176 8.12 8.48 18.81
CA GLY A 176 6.77 8.15 19.30
C GLY A 176 5.64 8.96 18.66
N ASN A 177 5.94 10.02 17.89
CA ASN A 177 4.94 10.89 17.28
C ASN A 177 4.75 10.67 15.77
N VAL A 178 5.64 9.91 15.14
CA VAL A 178 5.56 9.53 13.73
C VAL A 178 4.87 8.18 13.59
N VAL A 179 3.89 8.11 12.70
CA VAL A 179 3.22 6.88 12.27
C VAL A 179 3.32 6.77 10.76
N ILE A 180 3.83 5.65 10.26
CA ILE A 180 3.75 5.30 8.85
C ILE A 180 2.46 4.51 8.64
N GLU A 181 1.52 5.08 7.90
CA GLU A 181 0.38 4.34 7.35
C GLU A 181 0.78 3.75 6.01
N THR A 182 0.60 2.43 5.83
CA THR A 182 0.88 1.74 4.57
C THR A 182 -0.40 1.13 4.04
N LYS A 183 -0.75 1.46 2.81
CA LYS A 183 -1.83 0.84 2.06
C LYS A 183 -1.25 -0.05 0.97
N PHE A 184 -1.75 -1.28 0.92
CA PHE A 184 -1.35 -2.29 -0.04
C PHE A 184 -2.44 -2.39 -1.10
N TYR A 185 -2.07 -2.27 -2.37
CA TYR A 185 -3.02 -2.36 -3.47
C TYR A 185 -2.62 -3.41 -4.49
N ASP A 186 -3.61 -4.00 -5.14
CA ASP A 186 -3.50 -4.63 -6.45
C ASP A 186 -4.26 -3.78 -7.46
N ASP A 187 -3.52 -3.01 -8.26
CA ASP A 187 -4.07 -1.95 -9.11
C ASP A 187 -4.93 -0.96 -8.29
N GLU A 188 -6.25 -0.87 -8.52
CA GLU A 188 -7.16 0.00 -7.75
C GLU A 188 -7.71 -0.67 -6.48
N LEU A 189 -7.56 -1.99 -6.34
CA LEU A 189 -8.11 -2.74 -5.21
C LEU A 189 -7.26 -2.57 -3.96
N LEU A 190 -7.82 -1.95 -2.92
CA LEU A 190 -7.19 -1.91 -1.60
C LEU A 190 -7.20 -3.30 -0.97
N VAL A 191 -6.01 -3.88 -0.81
CA VAL A 191 -5.79 -5.20 -0.20
C VAL A 191 -5.78 -5.08 1.32
N SER A 192 -4.99 -4.18 1.90
CA SER A 192 -4.92 -4.01 3.36
C SER A 192 -4.38 -2.63 3.74
N THR A 193 -4.50 -2.27 5.01
CA THR A 193 -3.91 -1.05 5.57
C THR A 193 -3.27 -1.35 6.92
N SER A 194 -2.00 -1.02 7.07
CA SER A 194 -1.25 -1.19 8.32
C SER A 194 -0.69 0.13 8.83
N ARG A 195 -0.37 0.17 10.13
CA ARG A 195 0.17 1.35 10.80
C ARG A 195 1.34 0.96 11.68
N VAL A 196 2.44 1.70 11.55
CA VAL A 196 3.67 1.48 12.33
C VAL A 196 4.10 2.78 12.99
N ARG A 197 4.13 2.81 14.32
CA ARG A 197 4.67 3.93 15.10
C ARG A 197 6.19 3.82 15.20
N LEU A 198 6.88 4.91 14.88
CA LEU A 198 8.34 4.96 14.91
C LEU A 198 8.86 5.55 16.23
N PHE A 199 9.86 4.88 16.78
CA PHE A 199 10.67 5.37 17.88
C PHE A 199 12.12 5.50 17.42
N TYR A 200 12.66 6.71 17.51
CA TYR A 200 14.06 6.99 17.17
C TYR A 200 14.91 6.85 18.43
N VAL A 201 15.70 5.77 18.51
CA VAL A 201 16.53 5.42 19.68
C VAL A 201 18.01 5.75 19.49
#